data_AF-A0A174USJ5-F1
#
_entry.id   AF-A0A174USJ5-F1
#
_cell.length_a   1.000
_cell.length_b   1.000
_cell.length_c   1.000
_cell.angle_alpha   90.00
_cell.angle_beta   90.00
_cell.angle_gamma   90.00
#
_symmetry.space_group_name_H-M   'P 1'
#
loop_
_entity.id
_entity.type
_entity.pdbx_description
1 polymer ?
#
loop_
_entity_poly.entity_id
_entity_poly.type
_entity_poly.pdbx_seq_one_letter_code
_entity_poly.pdbx_strand_id
1 'polypeptide(L)'
;MTRAQAAQMFYNLLLDQEVSAAVRFTDVPADAWYARAVETLASLGMVEGVGGGKFAPERTITRAEFTVMAMRFARLPEGGENPFSDVTSSDWFYDQVVGAVQYGWITGYTDGTFRPEATITRAEVTAITNRLLDRAADEDYVDDHAGELRQFPDVSTSYWAYHDIVEATNAHSYRVYDGEEHWM
;
A
#
# COMPACT_ATOMS: atom_id res chain seq x y z
N MET A 1 -9.74 5.61 -1.94
CA MET A 1 -9.49 5.14 -0.56
C MET A 1 -9.20 6.37 0.31
N THR A 2 -9.65 6.39 1.58
CA THR A 2 -9.35 7.50 2.50
C THR A 2 -8.04 7.29 3.24
N ARG A 3 -7.51 8.35 3.86
CA ARG A 3 -6.30 8.27 4.71
C ARG A 3 -6.50 7.38 5.93
N ALA A 4 -7.70 7.41 6.53
CA ALA A 4 -8.06 6.49 7.62
C ALA A 4 -8.01 5.02 7.19
N GLN A 5 -8.52 4.70 5.99
CA GLN A 5 -8.47 3.35 5.44
C GLN A 5 -7.02 2.89 5.20
N ALA A 6 -6.17 3.76 4.65
CA ALA A 6 -4.75 3.45 4.47
C ALA A 6 -4.04 3.20 5.81
N ALA A 7 -4.27 4.06 6.81
CA ALA A 7 -3.70 3.90 8.13
C ALA A 7 -4.15 2.58 8.79
N GLN A 8 -5.44 2.26 8.72
CA GLN A 8 -5.93 0.99 9.26
C GLN A 8 -5.28 -0.22 8.58
N MET A 9 -5.07 -0.16 7.27
CA MET A 9 -4.43 -1.24 6.53
C MET A 9 -3.00 -1.49 7.03
N PHE A 10 -2.15 -0.47 7.10
CA PHE A 10 -0.77 -0.63 7.61
C PHE A 10 -0.72 -1.01 9.09
N TYR A 11 -1.67 -0.51 9.89
CA TYR A 11 -1.78 -0.92 11.29
C TYR A 11 -2.04 -2.43 11.43
N ASN A 12 -2.88 -3.01 10.57
CA ASN A 12 -3.16 -4.43 10.57
C ASN A 12 -1.94 -5.28 10.13
N LEU A 13 -0.97 -4.68 9.44
CA LEU A 13 0.28 -5.34 9.04
C LEU A 13 1.36 -5.28 10.13
N LEU A 14 1.16 -4.49 11.20
CA LEU A 14 2.12 -4.43 12.30
C LEU A 14 2.15 -5.74 13.08
N LEU A 15 3.36 -6.27 13.30
CA LEU A 15 3.59 -7.40 14.20
C LEU A 15 3.42 -7.01 15.68
N ASP A 16 3.72 -5.74 15.99
CA ASP A 16 3.56 -5.15 17.32
C ASP A 16 2.84 -3.80 17.21
N GLN A 17 1.71 -3.70 17.91
CA GLN A 17 0.83 -2.52 17.94
C GLN A 17 0.92 -1.76 19.27
N GLU A 18 1.78 -2.20 20.19
CA GLU A 18 2.02 -1.53 21.46
C GLU A 18 2.94 -0.33 21.27
N VAL A 19 2.46 0.84 21.68
CA VAL A 19 3.23 2.09 21.68
C VAL A 19 3.06 2.78 23.01
N SER A 20 4.16 3.26 23.59
CA SER A 20 4.22 3.87 24.93
C SER A 20 3.64 5.29 24.98
N ALA A 21 3.64 6.00 23.85
CA ALA A 21 3.06 7.32 23.70
C ALA A 21 2.23 7.38 22.42
N ALA A 22 1.13 8.16 22.43
CA ALA A 22 0.21 8.29 21.31
C ALA A 22 0.27 9.72 20.75
N VAL A 23 0.67 9.87 19.48
CA VAL A 23 0.50 11.12 18.74
C VAL A 23 -0.97 11.29 18.40
N ARG A 24 -1.56 12.45 18.74
CA ARG A 24 -2.99 12.72 18.55
C ARG A 24 -3.24 13.86 17.59
N PHE A 25 -4.36 13.76 16.88
CA PHE A 25 -4.85 14.78 15.96
C PHE A 25 -6.22 15.28 16.42
N THR A 26 -6.46 16.57 16.24
CA THR A 26 -7.68 17.26 16.69
C THR A 26 -8.94 16.84 15.94
N ASP A 27 -8.79 16.24 14.75
CA ASP A 27 -9.85 15.76 13.87
C ASP A 27 -9.96 14.22 13.86
N VAL A 28 -9.36 13.55 14.85
CA VAL A 28 -9.47 12.10 15.06
C VAL A 28 -10.18 11.86 16.39
N PRO A 29 -11.50 11.60 16.40
CA PRO A 29 -12.23 11.26 17.62
C PRO A 29 -11.67 9.98 18.24
N ALA A 30 -11.57 9.93 19.58
CA ALA A 30 -10.97 8.81 20.29
C ALA A 30 -11.73 7.48 20.12
N ASP A 31 -13.02 7.54 19.78
CA ASP A 31 -13.91 6.42 19.53
C ASP A 31 -14.03 6.06 18.03
N ALA A 32 -13.34 6.78 17.14
CA ALA A 32 -13.33 6.44 15.72
C ALA A 32 -12.63 5.09 15.48
N TRP A 33 -13.17 4.29 14.56
CA TRP A 33 -12.65 2.96 14.23
C TRP A 33 -11.17 2.97 13.79
N TYR A 34 -10.70 4.09 13.23
CA TYR A 34 -9.32 4.30 12.79
C TYR A 34 -8.44 5.00 13.83
N ALA A 35 -8.97 5.42 14.98
CA ALA A 35 -8.25 6.27 15.94
C ALA A 35 -6.95 5.60 16.40
N ARG A 36 -7.06 4.34 16.85
CA ARG A 36 -5.89 3.59 17.31
C ARG A 36 -4.85 3.40 16.20
N ALA A 37 -5.29 3.10 14.98
CA ALA A 37 -4.40 2.93 13.84
C ALA A 37 -3.62 4.21 13.53
N VAL A 38 -4.31 5.34 13.45
CA VAL A 38 -3.70 6.64 13.18
C VAL A 38 -2.73 7.03 14.29
N GLU A 39 -3.14 6.91 15.56
CA GLU A 39 -2.30 7.25 16.71
C GLU A 39 -1.03 6.38 16.76
N THR A 40 -1.16 5.06 16.60
CA THR A 40 -0.03 4.13 16.63
C THR A 40 0.94 4.39 15.47
N LEU A 41 0.44 4.49 14.24
CA LEU A 41 1.30 4.72 13.08
C LEU A 41 1.98 6.08 13.13
N ALA A 42 1.31 7.11 13.67
CA ALA A 42 1.91 8.43 13.85
C ALA A 42 3.02 8.39 14.91
N SER A 43 2.81 7.67 16.01
CA SER A 43 3.85 7.43 17.02
C SER A 43 5.05 6.65 16.51
N LEU A 44 4.85 5.77 15.52
CA LEU A 44 5.91 5.02 14.87
C LEU A 44 6.61 5.79 13.74
N GLY A 45 6.17 7.01 13.43
CA GLY A 45 6.70 7.83 12.34
C GLY A 45 6.27 7.38 10.93
N MET A 46 5.28 6.49 10.83
CA MET A 46 4.81 5.92 9.56
C MET A 46 3.79 6.82 8.85
N VAL A 47 3.00 7.59 9.61
CA VAL A 47 2.08 8.60 9.08
C VAL A 47 2.33 9.96 9.71
N GLU A 48 2.06 11.01 8.95
CA GLU A 48 2.11 12.39 9.41
C GLU A 48 0.76 13.09 9.21
N GLY A 49 0.54 14.14 10.00
CA GLY A 49 -0.61 15.02 9.83
C GLY A 49 -0.47 15.94 8.61
N VAL A 50 -1.57 16.60 8.25
CA VAL A 50 -1.63 17.57 7.14
C VAL A 50 -1.37 19.02 7.61
N GLY A 51 -0.79 19.19 8.80
CA GLY A 51 -0.61 20.48 9.46
C GLY A 51 -1.79 20.89 10.37
N GLY A 52 -1.57 21.93 11.19
CA GLY A 52 -2.60 22.46 12.10
C GLY A 52 -3.12 21.48 13.15
N GLY A 53 -2.34 20.44 13.48
CA GLY A 53 -2.76 19.37 14.40
C GLY A 53 -3.85 18.45 13.83
N LYS A 54 -3.96 18.33 12.50
CA LYS A 54 -4.97 17.51 11.81
C LYS A 54 -4.36 16.35 11.03
N PHE A 55 -5.12 15.26 10.89
CA PHE A 55 -4.78 14.11 10.06
C PHE A 55 -5.55 14.06 8.73
N ALA A 56 -6.74 14.67 8.68
CA ALA A 56 -7.71 14.59 7.59
C ALA A 56 -8.14 13.15 7.23
N PRO A 57 -8.74 12.38 8.18
CA PRO A 57 -9.02 10.95 8.02
C PRO A 57 -9.92 10.61 6.83
N GLU A 58 -10.91 11.45 6.53
CA GLU A 58 -11.89 11.23 5.44
C GLU A 58 -11.40 11.72 4.07
N ARG A 59 -10.26 12.43 4.01
CA ARG A 59 -9.69 12.86 2.73
C ARG A 59 -9.18 11.64 1.97
N THR A 60 -9.37 11.63 0.66
CA THR A 60 -8.72 10.64 -0.20
C THR A 60 -7.20 10.77 -0.11
N ILE A 61 -6.53 9.63 -0.03
CA ILE A 61 -5.06 9.57 0.01
C ILE A 61 -4.51 9.57 -1.41
N THR A 62 -3.43 10.32 -1.63
CA THR A 62 -2.77 10.37 -2.93
C THR A 62 -1.83 9.18 -3.12
N ARG A 63 -1.42 8.93 -4.37
CA ARG A 63 -0.43 7.89 -4.70
C ARG A 63 0.90 8.15 -3.98
N ALA A 64 1.39 9.39 -3.95
CA ALA A 64 2.60 9.75 -3.22
C ALA A 64 2.49 9.48 -1.71
N GLU A 65 1.39 9.90 -1.09
CA GLU A 65 1.17 9.70 0.35
C GLU A 65 1.16 8.22 0.72
N PHE A 66 0.49 7.39 -0.07
CA PHE A 66 0.46 5.94 0.17
C PHE A 66 1.84 5.31 0.01
N THR A 67 2.60 5.67 -1.03
CA THR A 67 3.98 5.19 -1.24
C THR A 67 4.90 5.57 -0.09
N VAL A 68 4.80 6.80 0.41
CA VAL A 68 5.58 7.26 1.57
C VAL A 68 5.24 6.44 2.81
N MET A 69 3.95 6.14 3.04
CA MET A 69 3.54 5.25 4.13
C MET A 69 4.13 3.84 3.97
N ALA A 70 4.16 3.28 2.75
CA ALA A 70 4.74 1.97 2.47
C ALA A 70 6.25 1.92 2.76
N MET A 71 7.02 2.90 2.28
CA MET A 71 8.47 2.98 2.53
C MET A 71 8.80 3.14 4.02
N ARG A 72 8.05 4.00 4.72
CA ARG A 72 8.23 4.20 6.17
C ARG A 72 7.85 2.96 6.97
N PHE A 73 6.83 2.23 6.52
CA PHE A 73 6.47 0.94 7.11
C PHE A 73 7.60 -0.07 6.95
N ALA A 74 8.18 -0.18 5.76
CA ALA A 74 9.25 -1.13 5.45
C ALA A 74 10.57 -0.83 6.17
N ARG A 75 10.83 0.43 6.53
CA ARG A 75 12.07 0.89 7.17
C ARG A 75 13.33 0.48 6.39
N LEU A 76 13.22 0.50 5.07
CA LEU A 76 14.31 0.21 4.15
C LEU A 76 15.05 1.50 3.74
N PRO A 77 16.30 1.40 3.28
CA PRO A 77 16.99 2.52 2.64
C PRO A 77 16.13 3.18 1.55
N GLU A 78 16.15 4.51 1.52
CA GLU A 78 15.46 5.32 0.52
C GLU A 78 16.46 5.83 -0.54
N GLY A 79 15.94 6.40 -1.63
CA GLY A 79 16.74 6.85 -2.76
C GLY A 79 16.76 5.84 -3.90
N GLY A 80 17.33 6.23 -5.03
CA GLY A 80 17.31 5.43 -6.26
C GLY A 80 17.36 6.28 -7.52
N GLU A 81 17.24 5.62 -8.66
CA GLU A 81 17.06 6.29 -9.95
C GLU A 81 15.59 6.71 -10.12
N ASN A 82 15.35 7.92 -10.59
CA ASN A 82 14.00 8.40 -10.89
C ASN A 82 13.64 8.15 -12.36
N PRO A 83 12.72 7.23 -12.67
CA PRO A 83 12.26 6.99 -14.04
C PRO A 83 11.10 7.91 -14.45
N PHE A 84 10.55 8.73 -13.55
CA PHE A 84 9.29 9.46 -13.77
C PHE A 84 9.52 10.91 -14.16
N SER A 85 8.77 11.35 -15.16
CA SER A 85 8.83 12.73 -15.68
C SER A 85 8.13 13.77 -14.79
N ASP A 86 7.23 13.33 -13.91
CA ASP A 86 6.42 14.15 -13.00
C ASP A 86 6.84 14.04 -11.53
N VAL A 87 8.06 13.56 -11.28
CA VAL A 87 8.70 13.48 -9.97
C VAL A 87 10.04 14.21 -10.05
N THR A 88 10.31 15.09 -9.09
CA THR A 88 11.51 15.93 -9.04
C THR A 88 12.19 15.81 -7.68
N SER A 89 13.50 16.01 -7.62
CA SER A 89 14.27 15.87 -6.37
C SER A 89 13.91 16.90 -5.28
N SER A 90 13.12 17.92 -5.62
CA SER A 90 12.55 18.88 -4.67
C SER A 90 11.24 18.41 -4.04
N ASP A 91 10.61 17.34 -4.55
CA ASP A 91 9.36 16.84 -4.02
C ASP A 91 9.59 16.15 -2.68
N TRP A 92 8.71 16.43 -1.71
CA TRP A 92 8.81 15.91 -0.34
C TRP A 92 8.73 14.38 -0.26
N PHE A 93 8.21 13.73 -1.31
CA PHE A 93 8.05 12.27 -1.44
C PHE A 93 9.14 11.63 -2.31
N TYR A 94 10.09 12.42 -2.85
CA TYR A 94 11.02 11.96 -3.88
C TYR A 94 11.75 10.69 -3.46
N ASP A 95 12.44 10.73 -2.32
CA ASP A 95 13.29 9.63 -1.85
C ASP A 95 12.51 8.33 -1.62
N GLN A 96 11.27 8.44 -1.11
CA GLN A 96 10.39 7.28 -0.93
C GLN A 96 9.87 6.73 -2.26
N VAL A 97 9.53 7.61 -3.22
CA VAL A 97 9.05 7.14 -4.53
C VAL A 97 10.16 6.40 -5.26
N VAL A 98 11.38 6.96 -5.32
CA VAL A 98 12.49 6.28 -6.01
C VAL A 98 12.96 5.03 -5.26
N GLY A 99 12.88 5.01 -3.93
CA GLY A 99 13.13 3.81 -3.12
C GLY A 99 12.12 2.70 -3.44
N ALA A 100 10.82 3.03 -3.51
CA ALA A 100 9.78 2.07 -3.86
C ALA A 100 9.94 1.54 -5.29
N VAL A 101 10.51 2.31 -6.22
CA VAL A 101 10.93 1.83 -7.55
C VAL A 101 12.08 0.84 -7.44
N GLN A 102 13.11 1.15 -6.64
CA GLN A 102 14.27 0.27 -6.44
C GLN A 102 13.87 -1.11 -5.91
N TYR A 103 12.86 -1.18 -5.05
CA TYR A 103 12.31 -2.43 -4.52
C TYR A 103 11.25 -3.09 -5.42
N GLY A 104 10.97 -2.51 -6.60
CA GLY A 104 10.03 -3.07 -7.57
C GLY A 104 8.55 -2.90 -7.19
N TRP A 105 8.23 -2.12 -6.16
CA TRP A 105 6.83 -1.95 -5.72
C TRP A 105 6.03 -1.06 -6.67
N ILE A 106 6.72 -0.15 -7.36
CA ILE A 106 6.13 0.84 -8.27
C ILE A 106 6.86 0.83 -9.60
N THR A 107 6.10 0.66 -10.69
CA THR A 107 6.61 0.71 -12.07
C THR A 107 6.15 1.96 -12.83
N GLY A 108 5.15 2.68 -12.31
CA GLY A 108 4.54 3.86 -12.94
C GLY A 108 3.53 3.52 -14.04
N TYR A 109 3.10 4.55 -14.76
CA TYR A 109 2.21 4.43 -15.90
C TYR A 109 2.99 4.34 -17.21
N THR A 110 2.33 3.84 -18.26
CA THR A 110 2.93 3.67 -19.61
C THR A 110 3.36 4.98 -20.27
N ASP A 111 2.90 6.12 -19.77
CA ASP A 111 3.29 7.46 -20.22
C ASP A 111 4.55 8.00 -19.51
N GLY A 112 5.19 7.19 -18.66
CA GLY A 112 6.39 7.58 -17.90
C GLY A 112 6.09 8.49 -16.71
N THR A 113 4.87 8.46 -16.18
CA THR A 113 4.46 9.22 -15.00
C THR A 113 4.24 8.34 -13.78
N PHE A 114 4.38 8.94 -12.59
CA PHE A 114 3.98 8.35 -11.31
C PHE A 114 2.58 8.83 -10.88
N ARG A 115 2.19 10.05 -11.25
CA ARG A 115 0.96 10.77 -10.86
C ARG A 115 0.84 10.93 -9.34
N PRO A 116 1.78 11.64 -8.69
CA PRO A 116 1.89 11.69 -7.22
C PRO A 116 0.63 12.22 -6.53
N GLU A 117 -0.04 13.20 -7.12
CA GLU A 117 -1.24 13.86 -6.56
C GLU A 117 -2.55 13.16 -6.92
N ALA A 118 -2.54 12.14 -7.78
CA ALA A 118 -3.73 11.39 -8.10
C ALA A 118 -4.21 10.59 -6.87
N THR A 119 -5.53 10.52 -6.67
CA THR A 119 -6.10 9.64 -5.65
C THR A 119 -5.78 8.20 -5.99
N ILE A 120 -5.20 7.45 -5.04
CA ILE A 120 -4.87 6.05 -5.25
C ILE A 120 -6.13 5.17 -5.27
N THR A 121 -6.15 4.24 -6.22
CA THR A 121 -7.22 3.24 -6.36
C THR A 121 -6.99 2.05 -5.44
N ARG A 122 -8.04 1.27 -5.16
CA ARG A 122 -7.92 0.04 -4.37
C ARG A 122 -7.03 -1.01 -5.06
N ALA A 123 -7.08 -1.09 -6.39
CA ALA A 123 -6.25 -1.99 -7.18
C ALA A 123 -4.75 -1.66 -7.06
N GLU A 124 -4.39 -0.38 -7.13
CA GLU A 124 -3.00 0.07 -6.94
C GLU A 124 -2.50 -0.19 -5.53
N VAL A 125 -3.35 0.02 -4.52
CA VAL A 125 -3.06 -0.32 -3.13
C VAL A 125 -2.74 -1.80 -2.98
N THR A 126 -3.61 -2.67 -3.50
CA THR A 126 -3.41 -4.12 -3.45
C THR A 126 -2.10 -4.53 -4.13
N ALA A 127 -1.85 -4.06 -5.35
CA ALA A 127 -0.64 -4.39 -6.09
C ALA A 127 0.64 -3.94 -5.38
N ILE A 128 0.66 -2.70 -4.84
CA ILE A 128 1.82 -2.20 -4.09
C ILE A 128 2.01 -2.99 -2.79
N THR A 129 0.93 -3.30 -2.06
CA THR A 129 1.02 -4.05 -0.80
C THR A 129 1.45 -5.50 -1.01
N ASN A 130 1.01 -6.18 -2.07
CA ASN A 130 1.49 -7.52 -2.41
C ASN A 130 3.01 -7.51 -2.67
N ARG A 131 3.50 -6.58 -3.50
CA ARG A 131 4.94 -6.44 -3.77
C ARG A 131 5.75 -6.04 -2.54
N LEU A 132 5.21 -5.18 -1.68
CA LEU A 132 5.83 -4.82 -0.39
C LEU A 132 6.00 -6.06 0.51
N LEU A 133 5.01 -6.94 0.51
CA LEU A 133 4.98 -8.14 1.34
C LEU A 133 5.61 -9.37 0.67
N ASP A 134 6.16 -9.20 -0.54
CA ASP A 134 6.70 -10.28 -1.37
C ASP A 134 5.68 -11.40 -1.60
N ARG A 135 4.44 -11.02 -1.92
CA ARG A 135 3.31 -11.91 -2.22
C ARG A 135 2.99 -11.86 -3.71
N ALA A 136 2.73 -13.01 -4.31
CA ALA A 136 2.33 -13.11 -5.70
C ALA A 136 1.34 -14.26 -5.90
N ALA A 137 0.41 -14.10 -6.84
CA ALA A 137 -0.46 -15.20 -7.22
C ALA A 137 0.29 -16.24 -8.06
N ASP A 138 -0.05 -17.51 -7.89
CA ASP A 138 0.17 -18.53 -8.92
C ASP A 138 -0.89 -18.30 -10.02
N GLU A 139 -0.52 -17.55 -11.07
CA GLU A 139 -1.47 -17.11 -12.10
C GLU A 139 -2.12 -18.31 -12.83
N ASP A 140 -1.34 -19.35 -13.13
CA ASP A 140 -1.83 -20.57 -13.77
C ASP A 140 -2.86 -21.27 -12.88
N TYR A 141 -2.56 -21.43 -11.59
CA TYR A 141 -3.51 -22.00 -10.63
C TYR A 141 -4.79 -21.16 -10.55
N VAL A 142 -4.66 -19.84 -10.43
CA VAL A 142 -5.80 -18.92 -10.32
C VAL A 142 -6.68 -18.99 -11.55
N ASP A 143 -6.11 -19.04 -12.74
CA ASP A 143 -6.85 -19.09 -14.00
C ASP A 143 -7.56 -20.43 -14.18
N ASP A 144 -6.92 -21.55 -13.82
CA ASP A 144 -7.50 -22.90 -13.91
C ASP A 144 -8.57 -23.17 -12.84
N HIS A 145 -8.48 -22.53 -11.66
CA HIS A 145 -9.36 -22.76 -10.50
C HIS A 145 -10.25 -21.55 -10.18
N ALA A 146 -10.45 -20.63 -11.12
CA ALA A 146 -11.18 -19.38 -10.89
C ALA A 146 -12.59 -19.59 -10.28
N GLY A 147 -13.24 -20.72 -10.58
CA GLY A 147 -14.56 -21.09 -10.05
C GLY A 147 -14.58 -21.57 -8.60
N GLU A 148 -13.42 -21.91 -8.02
CA GLU A 148 -13.27 -22.38 -6.64
C GLU A 148 -12.82 -21.25 -5.69
N LEU A 149 -12.25 -20.19 -6.26
CA LEU A 149 -11.76 -19.02 -5.54
C LEU A 149 -12.87 -18.00 -5.29
N ARG A 150 -12.70 -17.20 -4.23
CA ARG A 150 -13.53 -16.02 -4.02
C ARG A 150 -13.21 -14.99 -5.11
N GLN A 151 -14.24 -14.68 -5.89
CA GLN A 151 -14.20 -13.71 -6.98
C GLN A 151 -15.07 -12.48 -6.67
N PHE A 152 -14.80 -11.39 -7.40
CA PHE A 152 -15.61 -10.17 -7.34
C PHE A 152 -16.30 -9.92 -8.68
N PRO A 153 -17.64 -9.78 -8.72
CA PRO A 153 -18.38 -9.58 -9.97
C PRO A 153 -18.00 -8.33 -10.76
N ASP A 154 -17.40 -7.34 -10.10
CA ASP A 154 -16.95 -6.06 -10.67
C ASP A 154 -15.47 -6.06 -11.09
N VAL A 155 -14.79 -7.21 -11.01
CA VAL A 155 -13.39 -7.38 -11.44
C VAL A 155 -13.34 -8.38 -12.60
N SER A 156 -13.03 -7.89 -13.80
CA SER A 156 -12.77 -8.75 -14.96
C SER A 156 -11.49 -9.55 -14.78
N THR A 157 -11.43 -10.79 -15.27
CA THR A 157 -10.18 -11.57 -15.33
C THR A 157 -9.11 -10.92 -16.19
N SER A 158 -9.51 -10.08 -17.16
CA SER A 158 -8.60 -9.28 -17.98
C SER A 158 -8.17 -7.95 -17.32
N TYR A 159 -8.61 -7.68 -16.09
CA TYR A 159 -8.24 -6.47 -15.39
C TYR A 159 -6.78 -6.57 -14.91
N TRP A 160 -6.01 -5.49 -15.06
CA TRP A 160 -4.56 -5.52 -14.81
C TRP A 160 -4.17 -5.95 -13.40
N ALA A 161 -5.04 -5.76 -12.40
CA ALA A 161 -4.81 -6.15 -11.02
C ALA A 161 -5.63 -7.39 -10.59
N TYR A 162 -6.13 -8.18 -11.55
CA TYR A 162 -6.97 -9.34 -11.25
C TYR A 162 -6.25 -10.31 -10.30
N HIS A 163 -5.06 -10.77 -10.68
CA HIS A 163 -4.27 -11.71 -9.86
C HIS A 163 -3.86 -11.11 -8.51
N ASP A 164 -3.49 -9.83 -8.47
CA ASP A 164 -3.22 -9.10 -7.23
C ASP A 164 -4.42 -9.11 -6.27
N ILE A 165 -5.64 -8.90 -6.79
CA ILE A 165 -6.88 -8.90 -6.03
C ILE A 165 -7.23 -10.31 -5.54
N VAL A 166 -7.03 -11.33 -6.37
CA VAL A 166 -7.27 -12.73 -6.00
C VAL A 166 -6.32 -13.16 -4.88
N GLU A 167 -5.03 -12.83 -5.01
CA GLU A 167 -3.98 -13.05 -4.01
C GLU A 167 -4.33 -12.44 -2.65
N ALA A 168 -4.78 -11.18 -2.64
CA ALA A 168 -5.13 -10.50 -1.40
C ALA A 168 -6.45 -10.99 -0.76
N THR A 169 -7.26 -11.78 -1.47
CA THR A 169 -8.63 -12.13 -1.05
C THR A 169 -8.77 -13.59 -0.63
N ASN A 170 -7.94 -14.47 -1.18
CA ASN A 170 -8.05 -15.91 -0.97
C ASN A 170 -6.94 -16.38 -0.04
N ALA A 171 -7.34 -17.03 1.07
CA ALA A 171 -6.37 -17.72 1.90
C ALA A 171 -5.96 -19.01 1.21
N HIS A 172 -4.65 -19.23 1.07
CA HIS A 172 -4.08 -20.41 0.47
C HIS A 172 -2.83 -20.83 1.24
N SER A 173 -2.39 -22.07 0.98
CA SER A 173 -1.07 -22.51 1.38
C SER A 173 -0.19 -22.59 0.14
N TYR A 174 1.10 -22.31 0.27
CA TYR A 174 2.00 -22.28 -0.86
C TYR A 174 3.33 -22.96 -0.56
N ARG A 175 4.05 -23.31 -1.62
CA ARG A 175 5.47 -23.66 -1.57
C ARG A 175 6.22 -22.78 -2.56
N VAL A 176 7.42 -22.37 -2.17
CA VAL A 176 8.33 -21.65 -3.07
C VAL A 176 9.32 -22.66 -3.66
N TYR A 177 9.34 -22.76 -4.98
CA TYR A 177 10.43 -23.38 -5.73
C TYR A 177 10.65 -22.61 -7.04
N ASP A 178 11.88 -22.64 -7.55
CA ASP A 178 12.32 -21.84 -8.72
C ASP A 178 12.05 -20.32 -8.64
N GLY A 179 11.83 -19.80 -7.44
CA GLY A 179 11.57 -18.37 -7.20
C GLY A 179 10.11 -17.96 -7.35
N GLU A 180 9.20 -18.91 -7.53
CA GLU A 180 7.77 -18.66 -7.72
C GLU A 180 6.94 -19.32 -6.60
N GLU A 181 5.82 -18.69 -6.26
CA GLU A 181 4.84 -19.26 -5.34
C GLU A 181 3.94 -20.24 -6.09
N HIS A 182 3.83 -21.45 -5.56
CA HIS A 182 2.92 -22.46 -6.07
C HIS A 182 1.84 -22.76 -5.04
N TRP A 183 0.58 -22.47 -5.42
CA TRP A 183 -0.57 -22.61 -4.52
C TRP A 183 -1.00 -24.08 -4.39
N MET A 184 -1.49 -24.47 -3.20
CA MET A 184 -1.93 -25.84 -2.85
C MET A 184 -3.36 -25.88 -2.34
#